data_AF-A0A421BCC6-F1
#
_entry.id   AF-A0A421BCC6-F1
#
_cell.length_a   1.000
_cell.length_b   1.000
_cell.length_c   1.000
_cell.angle_alpha   90.00
_cell.angle_beta   90.00
_cell.angle_gamma   90.00
#
_symmetry.space_group_name_H-M   'P 1'
#
loop_
_entity.id
_entity.type
_entity.pdbx_description
1 polymer ?
#
loop_
_entity_poly.entity_id
_entity_poly.type
_entity_poly.pdbx_seq_one_letter_code
_entity_poly.pdbx_strand_id
1 'polypeptide(L)' 'MLENRQQCRADTVRVYSAPDGNGYWTGAVIHNGIYVNVDNHYNGVWWHINAPYGGWVLAEYFY' A
#
# COMPACT_ATOMS: atom_id res chain seq x y z
N MET A 1 14.62 -12.78 3.16
CA MET A 1 13.72 -12.27 2.11
C MET A 1 14.14 -10.86 1.82
N LEU A 2 14.37 -10.47 0.56
CA LEU A 2 14.51 -9.05 0.24
C LEU A 2 13.19 -8.38 0.62
N GLU A 3 13.20 -7.48 1.59
CA GLU A 3 12.05 -6.61 1.87
C GLU A 3 11.83 -5.75 0.63
N ASN A 4 10.70 -5.93 -0.06
CA ASN A 4 10.37 -5.15 -1.25
C ASN A 4 9.83 -3.80 -0.79
N ARG A 5 10.76 -2.94 -0.34
CA ARG A 5 10.44 -1.57 0.09
C ARG A 5 10.12 -0.72 -1.12
N GLN A 6 9.00 -0.03 -1.04
CA GLN A 6 8.48 0.81 -2.11
C GLN A 6 8.16 2.20 -1.57
N GLN A 7 8.50 3.26 -2.30
CA GLN A 7 8.25 4.62 -1.84
C GLN A 7 6.96 5.18 -2.44
N CYS A 8 6.11 5.79 -1.60
CA CYS A 8 4.92 6.50 -2.06
C CYS A 8 5.32 7.78 -2.82
N ARG A 9 4.77 7.97 -4.02
CA ARG A 9 4.93 9.20 -4.82
C ARG A 9 3.67 10.09 -4.87
N ALA A 10 2.54 9.60 -4.42
CA ALA A 10 1.31 10.41 -4.34
C ALA A 10 1.29 11.27 -3.07
N ASP A 11 0.54 12.39 -3.09
CA ASP A 11 0.36 13.25 -1.90
C ASP A 11 -0.21 12.46 -0.72
N THR A 12 -1.25 11.67 -0.99
CA THR A 12 -1.89 10.79 -0.01
C THR A 12 -2.40 9.51 -0.67
N VAL A 13 -2.17 8.37 -0.01
CA VAL A 13 -2.75 7.07 -0.36
C VAL A 13 -3.46 6.50 0.86
N ARG A 14 -4.71 6.07 0.70
CA ARG A 14 -5.48 5.41 1.76
C ARG A 14 -5.12 3.93 1.81
N VAL A 15 -5.09 3.37 3.02
CA VAL A 15 -4.95 1.93 3.25
C VAL A 15 -6.33 1.30 3.46
N TYR A 16 -6.61 0.23 2.74
CA TYR A 16 -7.89 -0.48 2.78
C TYR A 16 -7.76 -1.86 3.44
N SER A 17 -8.85 -2.36 4.02
CA SER A 17 -8.89 -3.68 4.66
C SER A 17 -8.90 -4.86 3.67
N ALA A 18 -9.27 -4.63 2.41
CA ALA A 18 -9.29 -5.61 1.31
C ALA A 18 -9.02 -4.92 -0.05
N PRO A 19 -8.54 -5.65 -1.08
CA PRO A 19 -8.28 -5.10 -2.41
C PRO A 19 -9.58 -4.98 -3.24
N ASP A 20 -9.44 -4.57 -4.51
CA ASP A 20 -10.52 -4.49 -5.51
C ASP A 20 -11.72 -3.61 -5.11
N GLY A 21 -11.51 -2.64 -4.22
CA GLY A 21 -12.59 -1.76 -3.74
C GLY A 21 -13.61 -2.44 -2.82
N ASN A 22 -13.39 -3.70 -2.44
CA ASN A 22 -14.24 -4.44 -1.50
C ASN A 22 -13.91 -4.14 -0.03
N GLY A 23 -12.79 -3.45 0.23
CA GLY A 23 -12.35 -3.06 1.57
C GLY A 23 -12.91 -1.70 2.01
N TYR A 24 -13.02 -1.52 3.33
CA TYR A 24 -13.26 -0.21 3.93
C TYR A 24 -11.93 0.50 4.19
N TRP A 25 -11.97 1.84 4.25
CA TRP A 25 -10.81 2.63 4.65
C TRP A 25 -10.47 2.38 6.11
N THR A 26 -9.21 2.05 6.39
CA THR A 26 -8.72 1.72 7.75
C THR A 26 -8.49 2.94 8.64
N GLY A 27 -8.62 4.16 8.11
CA GLY A 27 -8.20 5.40 8.78
C GLY A 27 -6.71 5.74 8.56
N ALA A 28 -5.90 4.79 8.09
CA ALA A 28 -4.49 5.04 7.80
C ALA A 28 -4.29 5.72 6.43
N VAL A 29 -3.28 6.59 6.39
CA VAL A 29 -2.86 7.35 5.20
C VAL A 29 -1.35 7.29 5.08
N ILE A 30 -0.86 7.05 3.85
CA ILE A 30 0.55 7.09 3.48
C ILE A 30 0.79 8.36 2.69
N HIS A 31 1.73 9.18 3.13
CA HIS A 31 2.11 10.43 2.47
C HIS A 31 3.26 10.23 1.49
N ASN A 32 3.45 11.22 0.60
CA ASN A 32 4.59 11.29 -0.29
C ASN A 32 5.91 11.06 0.46
N GLY A 33 6.80 10.26 -0.10
CA GLY A 33 8.13 9.98 0.45
C GLY A 33 8.17 8.88 1.51
N ILE A 34 7.04 8.45 2.05
CA ILE A 34 6.97 7.35 3.01
C ILE A 34 7.21 6.02 2.29
N TYR A 35 8.09 5.20 2.87
CA TYR A 35 8.34 3.84 2.42
C TYR A 35 7.38 2.87 3.08
N VAL A 36 6.91 1.90 2.29
CA VAL A 36 6.11 0.76 2.76
C VAL A 36 6.86 -0.54 2.50
N ASN A 37 6.60 -1.55 3.33
CA ASN A 37 7.04 -2.91 3.04
C ASN A 37 5.92 -3.66 2.33
N VAL A 38 6.16 -4.11 1.10
CA VAL A 38 5.21 -4.87 0.30
C VAL A 38 5.48 -6.36 0.44
N ASP A 39 4.48 -7.11 0.90
CA ASP A 39 4.56 -8.56 1.07
C ASP A 39 3.66 -9.35 0.09
N ASN A 40 2.78 -8.67 -0.65
CA ASN A 40 1.99 -9.30 -1.72
C ASN A 40 1.71 -8.33 -2.87
N HIS A 41 1.90 -8.78 -4.12
CA HIS A 41 1.53 -8.05 -5.34
C HIS A 41 0.27 -8.69 -5.96
N TYR A 42 -0.90 -8.42 -5.39
CA TYR A 42 -2.16 -8.96 -5.89
C TYR A 42 -2.54 -8.28 -7.21
N ASN A 43 -2.85 -9.07 -8.24
CA ASN A 43 -3.26 -8.68 -9.59
C ASN A 43 -2.44 -7.56 -10.30
N GLY A 44 -1.29 -7.16 -9.75
CA GLY A 44 -0.47 -6.05 -10.23
C GLY A 44 -1.02 -4.65 -9.92
N VAL A 45 -2.28 -4.53 -9.49
CA VAL A 45 -2.94 -3.24 -9.20
C VAL A 45 -2.99 -2.98 -7.70
N TRP A 46 -3.13 -4.02 -6.88
CA TRP A 46 -3.22 -3.88 -5.42
C TRP A 46 -2.05 -4.56 -4.73
N TRP A 47 -1.39 -3.84 -3.84
CA TRP A 47 -0.32 -4.38 -3.03
C TRP A 47 -0.76 -4.49 -1.58
N HIS A 48 -0.45 -5.62 -0.96
CA HIS A 48 -0.54 -5.74 0.49
C HIS A 48 0.75 -5.19 1.10
N ILE A 49 0.60 -4.40 2.15
CA ILE A 49 1.68 -3.86 2.96
C ILE A 49 1.55 -4.35 4.40
N ASN A 50 2.70 -4.53 5.06
CA ASN A 50 2.76 -4.89 6.48
C ASN A 50 3.56 -3.91 7.34
N ALA A 51 4.09 -2.83 6.75
CA ALA A 51 4.71 -1.71 7.44
C ALA A 51 4.62 -0.43 6.59
N PRO A 52 4.44 0.76 7.20
CA PRO A 52 4.18 1.01 8.63
C PRO A 52 2.75 0.64 9.06
N TYR A 53 1.89 0.30 8.10
CA TYR A 53 0.51 -0.13 8.31
C TYR A 53 0.29 -1.52 7.73
N GLY A 54 -0.78 -2.18 8.17
CA GLY A 54 -1.29 -3.42 7.57
C GLY A 54 -2.49 -3.14 6.68
N GLY A 55 -2.46 -3.60 5.44
CA GLY A 55 -3.60 -3.54 4.53
C GLY A 55 -3.22 -3.39 3.06
N TRP A 56 -4.17 -2.90 2.26
CA TRP A 56 -4.09 -2.87 0.81
C TRP A 56 -4.00 -1.44 0.26
N VAL A 57 -3.11 -1.24 -0.71
CA VAL A 57 -2.87 0.04 -1.39
C VAL A 57 -2.84 -0.14 -2.91
N LEU A 58 -3.14 0.91 -3.66
CA LEU A 58 -3.00 0.91 -5.12
C LEU A 58 -1.52 1.02 -5.50
N ALA A 59 -1.05 0.05 -6.28
CA ALA A 59 0.34 -0.10 -6.72
C ALA A 59 0.85 1.10 -7.54
N GLU A 60 -0.02 1.74 -8.31
CA GLU A 60 0.35 2.84 -9.22
C GLU A 60 1.02 4.04 -8.52
N TYR A 61 0.85 4.16 -7.20
CA TYR A 61 1.41 5.24 -6.39
C TYR A 61 2.78 4.92 -5.78
N PHE A 62 3.40 3.79 -6.14
CA PHE A 62 4.65 3.32 -5.54
C PHE A 62 5.69 2.89 -6.58
N TYR A 63 6.97 2.87 -6.19
CA TYR A 63 8.13 2.43 -6.99
C TYR A 63 9.23 1.82 -6.12
#